data_AF-A0A369QHR8-F1
#
_entry.id   AF-A0A369QHR8-F1
#
_cell.length_a   1.000
_cell.length_b   1.000
_cell.length_c   1.000
_cell.angle_alpha   90.00
_cell.angle_beta   90.00
_cell.angle_gamma   90.00
#
_symmetry.space_group_name_H-M   'P 1'
#
loop_
_entity.id
_entity.type
_entity.pdbx_description
1 polymer ?
#
loop_
_entity_poly.entity_id
_entity_poly.type
_entity_poly.pdbx_seq_one_letter_code
_entity_poly.pdbx_strand_id
1 'polypeptide(L)' 'MTELEKYIQTYFGVSNQDLTAISSFFKTMTLTKGDFFLKTGQRSDKLGFVQTGIMREYVYLQDKEVTI' A
#
# COMPACT_ATOMS: atom_id res chain seq x y z
N MET A 1 -8.26 -14.64 -11.22
CA MET A 1 -7.30 -13.99 -10.31
C MET A 1 -7.10 -12.55 -10.73
N THR A 2 -7.47 -11.62 -9.86
CA THR A 2 -7.26 -10.18 -10.06
C THR A 2 -5.76 -9.82 -10.01
N GLU A 3 -5.39 -8.60 -10.42
CA GLU A 3 -4.01 -8.12 -10.26
C GLU A 3 -3.58 -8.09 -8.79
N LEU A 4 -4.49 -7.70 -7.90
CA LEU A 4 -4.27 -7.74 -6.45
C LEU A 4 -3.97 -9.15 -5.96
N GLU A 5 -4.78 -10.14 -6.35
CA GLU A 5 -4.55 -11.54 -5.93
C GLU A 5 -3.23 -12.10 -6.48
N LYS A 6 -2.87 -11.75 -7.73
CA LYS A 6 -1.56 -12.10 -8.31
C LYS A 6 -0.42 -11.51 -7.49
N TYR A 7 -0.50 -10.22 -7.18
CA TYR A 7 0.49 -9.53 -6.36
C TYR A 7 0.64 -10.20 -4.99
N ILE A 8 -0.48 -10.45 -4.30
CA ILE A 8 -0.47 -11.07 -2.98
C ILE A 8 0.16 -12.47 -3.03
N GLN A 9 -0.22 -13.29 -4.03
CA GLN A 9 0.35 -14.62 -4.19
C GLN A 9 1.86 -14.58 -4.47
N THR A 10 2.29 -13.71 -5.39
CA THR A 10 3.69 -13.62 -5.82
C THR A 10 4.61 -13.13 -4.71
N TYR A 11 4.22 -12.11 -3.95
CA TYR A 11 5.10 -11.47 -2.97
C TYR A 11 4.98 -12.04 -1.55
N PHE A 12 3.83 -12.61 -1.19
CA PHE A 12 3.58 -13.13 0.16
C PHE A 12 3.41 -14.65 0.23
N GLY A 13 3.45 -15.36 -0.92
CA GLY A 13 3.38 -16.82 -0.95
C GLY A 13 2.05 -17.39 -0.45
N VAL A 14 0.97 -16.61 -0.54
CA VAL A 14 -0.34 -16.95 0.00
C VAL A 14 -1.00 -18.07 -0.82
N SER A 15 -1.62 -19.03 -0.12
CA SER A 15 -2.35 -20.13 -0.73
C SER A 15 -3.57 -19.65 -1.50
N ASN A 16 -3.99 -20.37 -2.55
CA ASN A 16 -5.21 -20.02 -3.28
C ASN A 16 -6.47 -19.99 -2.39
N GLN A 17 -6.48 -20.78 -1.30
CA GLN A 17 -7.59 -20.83 -0.36
C GLN A 17 -7.70 -19.53 0.45
N ASP A 18 -6.57 -18.96 0.86
CA ASP A 18 -6.53 -17.74 1.69
C ASP A 18 -6.58 -16.46 0.86
N LEU A 19 -6.19 -16.52 -0.43
CA LEU A 19 -6.16 -15.36 -1.33
C LEU A 19 -7.50 -14.64 -1.41
N THR A 20 -8.60 -15.37 -1.58
CA THR A 20 -9.94 -14.77 -1.69
C THR A 20 -10.38 -14.11 -0.39
N ALA A 21 -10.03 -14.70 0.76
CA ALA A 21 -10.34 -14.10 2.05
C ALA A 21 -9.55 -12.81 2.27
N ILE A 22 -8.23 -12.83 2.00
CA ILE A 22 -7.36 -11.67 2.13
C ILE A 22 -7.78 -10.55 1.18
N SER A 23 -8.01 -10.86 -0.11
CA SER A 23 -8.39 -9.87 -1.11
C SER A 23 -9.72 -9.18 -0.78
N SER A 24 -10.63 -9.85 -0.08
CA SER A 24 -11.91 -9.28 0.35
C SER A 24 -11.80 -8.14 1.37
N PHE A 25 -10.69 -8.01 2.10
CA PHE A 25 -10.46 -6.92 3.03
C PHE A 25 -10.00 -5.62 2.35
N PHE A 26 -9.50 -5.70 1.11
CA PHE A 26 -9.06 -4.53 0.37
C PHE A 26 -10.27 -3.75 -0.16
N LYS A 27 -10.20 -2.42 -0.02
CA LYS A 27 -11.22 -1.49 -0.50
C LYS A 27 -10.54 -0.45 -1.38
N THR A 28 -11.22 -0.06 -2.47
CA THR A 28 -10.74 1.01 -3.33
C THR A 28 -10.58 2.31 -2.54
N MET A 29 -9.43 2.95 -2.67
CA MET A 29 -9.12 4.25 -2.09
C MET A 29 -8.54 5.15 -3.18
N THR A 30 -8.98 6.40 -3.22
CA THR A 30 -8.44 7.41 -4.14
C THR A 30 -7.75 8.49 -3.33
N LEU A 31 -6.53 8.83 -3.71
CA LEU A 31 -5.74 9.93 -3.15
C LEU A 31 -5.45 10.92 -4.28
N THR A 32 -5.70 12.19 -4.03
CA THR A 32 -5.33 13.27 -4.94
C THR A 32 -3.87 13.66 -4.74
N LYS A 33 -3.29 14.39 -5.69
CA LYS A 33 -1.89 14.84 -5.58
C LYS A 33 -1.71 15.71 -4.34
N GLY A 34 -0.80 15.29 -3.45
CA GLY A 34 -0.52 15.97 -2.19
C GLY A 34 -1.23 15.35 -0.98
N ASP A 35 -2.14 14.40 -1.20
CA ASP A 35 -2.72 13.63 -0.11
C ASP A 35 -1.72 12.63 0.46
N PHE A 36 -1.92 12.29 1.74
CA PHE A 36 -1.05 11.38 2.48
C PHE A 36 -1.76 10.05 2.73
N PHE A 37 -1.12 8.95 2.35
CA PHE A 37 -1.57 7.62 2.78
C PHE A 37 -1.31 7.40 4.28
N LEU A 38 -0.13 7.82 4.74
CA LEU A 38 0.34 7.77 6.12
C LEU A 38 1.21 9.02 6.38
N LYS A 39 1.10 9.60 7.58
CA LYS A 39 1.94 10.74 8.00
C LYS A 39 2.94 10.30 9.07
N THR A 40 4.08 10.98 9.14
CA THR A 40 5.06 10.80 10.23
C THR A 40 4.38 10.91 11.60
N GLY A 41 4.68 9.97 12.49
CA GLY A 41 4.08 9.90 13.84
C GLY A 41 2.69 9.26 13.89
N GLN A 42 2.06 8.98 12.74
CA GLN A 42 0.82 8.21 12.68
C GLN A 42 1.12 6.71 12.72
N ARG A 43 0.41 5.96 13.58
CA ARG A 43 0.42 4.50 13.53
C ARG A 43 -0.27 4.05 12.24
N SER A 44 0.42 3.22 11.44
CA SER A 44 -0.23 2.56 10.31
C SER A 44 -1.12 1.42 10.78
N ASP A 45 -2.36 1.41 10.33
CA ASP A 45 -3.38 0.39 10.59
C ASP A 45 -3.91 -0.25 9.31
N LYS A 46 -3.32 0.10 8.16
CA LYS A 46 -3.75 -0.34 6.83
C LYS A 46 -2.55 -0.69 5.95
N LEU A 47 -2.77 -1.63 5.05
CA LEU A 47 -1.87 -1.99 3.96
C LEU A 47 -2.53 -1.62 2.64
N GLY A 48 -1.76 -1.01 1.74
CA GLY A 48 -2.25 -0.57 0.44
C GLY A 48 -1.49 -1.22 -0.70
N PHE A 49 -2.18 -1.40 -1.83
CA PHE A 49 -1.60 -1.78 -3.11
C PHE A 49 -1.89 -0.65 -4.10
N VAL A 50 -0.84 -0.11 -4.74
CA VAL A 50 -1.01 0.97 -5.72
C VAL A 50 -1.46 0.36 -7.05
N GLN A 51 -2.76 0.44 -7.33
CA GLN A 51 -3.33 -0.06 -8.58
C GLN A 51 -2.99 0.85 -9.77
N THR A 52 -3.02 2.17 -9.58
CA THR A 52 -2.67 3.17 -10.60
C THR A 52 -2.05 4.41 -9.96
N GLY A 53 -1.20 5.13 -10.71
CA GLY A 53 -0.53 6.34 -10.25
C GLY A 53 0.84 6.08 -9.59
N ILE A 54 1.33 7.05 -8.83
CA ILE A 54 2.65 7.01 -8.17
C ILE A 54 2.49 7.50 -6.73
N MET A 55 3.12 6.79 -5.80
CA MET A 55 3.24 7.18 -4.40
C MET A 55 4.72 7.40 -4.09
N ARG A 56 5.04 8.50 -3.40
CA ARG A 56 6.40 8.81 -2.91
C ARG A 56 6.45 8.54 -1.41
N GLU A 57 7.38 7.71 -0.99
CA GLU A 57 7.76 7.57 0.41
C GLU A 57 8.97 8.48 0.70
N TYR A 58 8.95 9.17 1.83
CA TYR A 58 10.04 10.05 2.24
C TYR A 58 10.07 10.24 3.76
N VAL A 59 11.23 10.61 4.29
CA VAL A 59 11.44 10.97 5.70
C VAL A 59 12.15 12.32 5.82
N TYR A 60 12.05 12.96 6.98
CA TYR A 60 12.85 14.13 7.31
C TYR A 60 14.11 13.72 8.06
N LEU A 61 15.28 14.06 7.52
CA LEU A 61 16.59 13.89 8.17
C LEU A 61 17.25 15.27 8.27
N GLN A 62 17.51 15.74 9.50
CA GLN A 62 18.14 17.05 9.75
C GLN A 62 17.44 18.18 8.95
N ASP A 63 16.11 18.24 9.04
CA ASP A 63 15.22 19.20 8.35
C ASP A 63 15.21 19.12 6.81
N LYS A 64 15.77 18.06 6.22
CA LYS A 64 15.69 17.79 4.78
C LYS A 64 14.79 16.60 4.49
N GLU A 65 13.94 16.74 3.46
CA GLU A 65 13.22 15.59 2.91
C GLU A 65 14.15 14.67 2.12
N VAL A 66 14.14 13.39 2.47
CA VAL A 66 14.89 12.33 1.79
C VAL A 66 13.90 11.27 1.32
N THR A 67 13.90 11.00 0.01
CA THR A 67 13.13 9.90 -0.59
C THR A 67 13.81 8.58 -0.25
N ILE A 68 13.02 7.55 0.11
CA ILE A 68 13.48 6.20 0.45
C ILE A 68 13.19 5.23 -0.69
#